data_AF-A0A7V1Q4P1-F1
#
_entry.id   AF-A0A7V1Q4P1-F1
#
_cell.length_a   1.000
_cell.length_b   1.000
_cell.length_c   1.000
_cell.angle_alpha   90.00
_cell.angle_beta   90.00
_cell.angle_gamma   90.00
#
_symmetry.space_group_name_H-M   'P 1'
#
loop_
_entity.id
_entity.type
_entity.pdbx_description
1 polymer ?
#
loop_
_entity_poly.entity_id
_entity_poly.type
_entity_poly.pdbx_seq_one_letter_code
_entity_poly.pdbx_strand_id
1 'polypeptide(L)' 'MSRRLHLHLTDEQRRELTGARDRHPKPYVREKAAALLKIADGQTAKQVAQQGLLRARRPQTVCLWVKRYLQQGL' A
#
# COMPACT_ATOMS: atom_id res chain seq x y z
N MET A 1 6.15 -20.71 2.01
CA MET A 1 6.76 -20.02 0.87
C MET A 1 6.09 -18.66 0.66
N SER A 2 6.76 -17.56 1.04
CA SER A 2 6.22 -16.21 0.91
C SER A 2 6.38 -15.70 -0.51
N ARG A 3 5.31 -15.77 -1.32
CA ARG A 3 5.28 -15.11 -2.63
C ARG A 3 5.44 -13.61 -2.39
N ARG A 4 6.57 -13.05 -2.85
CA ARG A 4 6.81 -11.60 -2.80
C ARG A 4 5.74 -10.92 -3.66
N LEU A 5 4.93 -10.10 -3.02
CA LEU A 5 3.91 -9.33 -3.70
C LEU A 5 4.61 -8.08 -4.23
N HIS A 6 4.99 -8.09 -5.51
CA HIS A 6 5.56 -6.93 -6.18
C HIS A 6 4.42 -6.13 -6.80
N LEU A 7 4.34 -4.85 -6.44
CA LEU A 7 3.43 -3.89 -7.05
C LEU A 7 4.24 -2.98 -7.96
N HIS A 8 4.08 -3.12 -9.28
CA HIS A 8 4.66 -2.18 -10.23
C HIS A 8 3.68 -1.04 -10.43
N LEU A 9 4.12 0.18 -10.14
CA LEU A 9 3.35 1.41 -10.33
C LEU A 9 3.92 2.19 -11.50
N THR A 10 3.07 2.78 -12.33
CA THR A 10 3.49 3.83 -13.25
C THR A 10 3.79 5.12 -12.49
N ASP A 11 4.43 6.09 -13.15
CA ASP A 11 4.73 7.39 -12.54
C ASP A 11 3.43 8.14 -12.16
N GLU A 12 2.37 8.03 -12.97
CA GLU A 12 1.06 8.60 -12.67
C GLU A 12 0.45 7.97 -11.40
N GLN A 13 0.45 6.64 -11.32
CA GLN A 13 -0.07 5.91 -10.17
C GLN A 13 0.70 6.21 -8.90
N ARG A 14 2.04 6.33 -9.00
CA ARG A 14 2.89 6.73 -7.88
C ARG A 14 2.56 8.16 -7.43
N ARG A 15 2.36 9.10 -8.36
CA ARG A 15 1.96 10.47 -8.03
C ARG A 15 0.59 10.54 -7.36
N GLU A 16 -0.40 9.80 -7.88
CA GLU A 16 -1.75 9.71 -7.30
C GLU A 16 -1.69 9.19 -5.86
N LEU A 17 -1.00 8.06 -5.64
CA LEU A 17 -0.84 7.47 -4.31
C LEU A 17 -0.08 8.39 -3.36
N THR A 18 0.93 9.11 -3.86
CA THR A 18 1.68 10.08 -3.04
C THR A 18 0.77 11.24 -2.64
N GLY A 19 0.01 11.81 -3.58
CA GLY A 19 -0.96 12.86 -3.29
C GLY A 19 -2.04 12.42 -2.31
N ALA A 20 -2.55 11.19 -2.48
CA ALA A 20 -3.53 10.63 -1.57
C ALA A 20 -2.94 10.37 -0.17
N ARG A 21 -1.72 9.85 -0.07
CA ARG A 21 -1.02 9.67 1.22
C ARG A 21 -0.92 10.99 1.99
N ASP A 22 -0.58 12.08 1.29
CA ASP A 22 -0.22 13.35 1.94
C ASP A 22 -1.45 14.21 2.23
N ARG A 23 -2.48 14.18 1.37
CA ARG A 23 -3.58 15.17 1.39
C ARG A 23 -4.98 14.58 1.51
N HIS A 24 -5.17 13.27 1.36
CA HIS A 24 -6.51 12.71 1.31
C HIS A 24 -7.25 12.93 2.64
N PRO A 25 -8.51 13.41 2.65
CA PRO A 25 -9.22 13.76 3.88
C PRO A 25 -9.46 12.55 4.79
N LYS A 26 -9.70 11.38 4.20
CA LYS A 26 -9.96 10.13 4.93
C LYS A 26 -8.65 9.47 5.40
N PRO A 27 -8.42 9.29 6.72
CA PRO A 27 -7.19 8.70 7.25
C PRO A 27 -6.89 7.29 6.74
N TYR A 28 -7.91 6.44 6.57
CA TYR A 28 -7.71 5.07 6.09
C TYR A 28 -7.20 5.02 4.64
N VAL A 29 -7.51 6.03 3.81
CA VAL A 29 -7.01 6.11 2.43
C VAL A 29 -5.52 6.50 2.46
N ARG A 30 -5.14 7.43 3.34
CA ARG A 30 -3.73 7.77 3.54
C ARG A 30 -2.91 6.56 3.96
N GLU A 31 -3.44 5.76 4.90
CA GLU A 31 -2.82 4.52 5.36
C GLU A 31 -2.66 3.49 4.22
N LYS A 32 -3.71 3.28 3.41
CA LYS A 32 -3.66 2.40 2.23
C LYS A 32 -2.63 2.87 1.21
N ALA A 33 -2.64 4.15 0.86
CA ALA A 33 -1.72 4.72 -0.10
C ALA A 33 -0.26 4.58 0.35
N ALA A 34 0.01 4.84 1.65
CA ALA A 34 1.31 4.58 2.24
C ALA A 34 1.74 3.11 2.13
N ALA A 35 0.81 2.17 2.37
CA ALA A 35 1.09 0.74 2.27
C ALA A 35 1.45 0.32 0.84
N LEU A 36 0.69 0.80 -0.15
CA LEU A 36 0.91 0.49 -1.58
C LEU A 36 2.26 1.03 -2.07
N LEU A 37 2.59 2.28 -1.73
CA LEU A 37 3.89 2.88 -2.06
C LEU A 37 5.06 2.06 -1.50
N LYS A 38 4.99 1.67 -0.22
CA LYS A 38 6.07 0.87 0.41
C LYS A 38 6.27 -0.49 -0.23
N ILE A 39 5.18 -1.13 -0.69
CA ILE A 39 5.26 -2.40 -1.42
C ILE A 39 5.87 -2.19 -2.81
N ALA A 40 5.51 -1.10 -3.48
CA ALA A 40 6.12 -0.73 -4.75
C ALA A 40 7.61 -0.40 -4.62
N ASP A 41 8.04 0.09 -3.44
CA ASP A 41 9.44 0.31 -3.09
C ASP A 41 10.17 -0.99 -2.67
N GLY A 42 9.52 -2.15 -2.77
CA GLY A 42 10.12 -3.47 -2.55
C GLY A 42 9.93 -4.06 -1.15
N GLN A 43 9.20 -3.40 -0.26
CA GLN A 43 8.87 -3.97 1.05
C GLN A 43 7.82 -5.08 0.93
N THR A 44 7.95 -6.12 1.74
CA THR A 44 6.93 -7.17 1.80
C THR A 44 5.68 -6.70 2.53
N ALA A 45 4.51 -7.23 2.17
CA ALA A 45 3.26 -6.95 2.89
C ALA A 45 3.35 -7.25 4.40
N LYS A 46 4.20 -8.22 4.81
CA LYS A 46 4.47 -8.51 6.22
C LYS A 46 5.24 -7.37 6.91
N GLN A 47 6.32 -6.89 6.29
CA GLN A 47 7.10 -5.75 6.81
C GLN A 47 6.24 -4.50 6.90
N VAL A 48 5.48 -4.20 5.84
CA VAL A 48 4.59 -3.04 5.81
C VAL A 48 3.53 -3.13 6.91
N ALA A 49 2.90 -4.30 7.08
CA ALA A 49 1.87 -4.50 8.10
C ALA A 49 2.41 -4.40 9.53
N GLN A 50 3.65 -4.83 9.79
CA GLN A 50 4.20 -4.88 11.15
C GLN A 50 4.95 -3.60 11.54
N GLN A 51 5.65 -2.97 10.60
CA GLN A 51 6.61 -1.88 10.86
C GLN A 51 6.44 -0.69 9.91
N GLY A 52 5.75 -0.88 8.78
CA GLY A 52 5.60 0.16 7.75
C GLY A 52 4.37 1.04 7.88
N LEU A 53 3.52 0.86 8.89
CA LEU A 53 2.32 1.69 9.11
C LEU A 53 2.33 2.26 10.53
N LEU A 54 1.60 3.37 10.73
CA LEU A 54 1.47 4.00 12.04
C LEU A 54 0.92 3.04 13.11
N ARG A 55 0.07 2.09 12.68
CA ARG A 55 -0.45 1.02 13.53
C ARG A 55 -0.18 -0.31 12.86
N ALA A 56 0.26 -1.28 13.64
CA ALA A 56 0.43 -2.64 13.17
C ALA A 56 -0.91 -3.20 12.65
N ARG A 57 -0.86 -3.88 11.52
CA ARG A 57 -1.98 -4.55 10.85
C ARG A 57 -1.68 -6.02 10.65
N ARG A 58 -2.73 -6.79 10.34
CA ARG A 58 -2.54 -8.16 9.86
C ARG A 58 -1.98 -8.11 8.43
N PRO A 59 -0.94 -8.88 8.09
CA PRO A 59 -0.40 -8.94 6.73
C PRO A 59 -1.47 -9.21 5.65
N GLN A 60 -2.50 -10.01 6.00
CA GLN A 60 -3.63 -10.30 5.12
C GLN A 60 -4.40 -9.03 4.70
N THR A 61 -4.53 -8.04 5.59
CA THR A 61 -5.18 -6.76 5.31
C THR A 61 -4.42 -5.99 4.25
N VAL A 62 -3.10 -5.95 4.36
CA VAL A 62 -2.24 -5.28 3.38
C VAL A 62 -2.29 -6.01 2.03
N CYS A 63 -2.26 -7.35 2.02
CA CYS A 63 -2.46 -8.13 0.80
C CYS A 63 -3.82 -7.84 0.14
N LEU A 64 -4.88 -7.67 0.93
CA LEU A 64 -6.21 -7.33 0.42
C LEU A 64 -6.23 -5.92 -0.20
N TRP A 65 -5.54 -4.95 0.39
CA TRP A 65 -5.43 -3.61 -0.19
C TRP A 65 -4.74 -3.63 -1.54
N VAL A 66 -3.64 -4.38 -1.69
CA VAL A 66 -2.96 -4.52 -2.99
C VAL A 66 -3.88 -5.18 -4.02
N LYS A 67 -4.56 -6.28 -3.65
CA LYS A 67 -5.52 -6.94 -4.54
C LYS A 67 -6.62 -5.98 -5.01
N ARG A 68 -7.21 -5.21 -4.10
CA ARG A 68 -8.25 -4.23 -4.44
C ARG A 68 -7.71 -3.13 -5.35
N TYR A 69 -6.52 -2.61 -5.05
CA TYR A 69 -5.89 -1.59 -5.89
C TYR A 69 -5.64 -2.08 -7.32
N LEU A 70 -5.14 -3.31 -7.49
CA LEU A 70 -4.94 -3.91 -8.81
C LEU A 70 -6.24 -4.16 -9.59
N GLN A 71 -7.37 -4.31 -8.90
CA GLN A 71 -8.67 -4.58 -9.53
C GLN A 71 -9.50 -3.32 -9.79
N GLN A 72 -9.38 -2.31 -8.93
CA GLN A 72 -10.34 -1.20 -8.87
C GLN A 72 -9.69 0.19 -8.74
N GLY A 73 -8.37 0.29 -8.56
CA GLY A 73 -7.72 1.56 -8.22
C GLY A 73 -7.84 1.92 -6.72
N LEU A 74 -7.54 3.18 -6.37
CA LEU A 74 -7.39 3.67 -4.99
C LEU A 74 -8.72 3.93 -4.26
#